data_AF-A0A5F2HXQ7-F1
#
_entry.id   AF-A0A5F2HXQ7-F1
#
_cell.length_a   1.000
_cell.length_b   1.000
_cell.length_c   1.000
_cell.angle_alpha   90.00
_cell.angle_beta   90.00
_cell.angle_gamma   90.00
#
_symmetry.space_group_name_H-M   'P 1'
#
loop_
_entity.id
_entity.type
_entity.pdbx_description
1 polymer ?
#
loop_
_entity_poly.entity_id
_entity_poly.type
_entity_poly.pdbx_seq_one_letter_code
_entity_poly.pdbx_strand_id
1 'polypeptide(L)'
;SHRIEVIGIGHQKSQGVKSGVVVDLDRAEHAVRLAVDAAERMAGLTVDSLIVNMTAGRLKSEAFSATINLGGHEAEEADIKRVLAAGAKQALKAEREVIHSLPVG
;
A
#
# COMPACT_ATOMS: atom_id res chain seq x y z
N SER A 1 24.32 0.61 3.55
CA SER A 1 23.45 -0.14 4.47
C SER A 1 22.13 0.61 4.57
N HIS A 2 20.99 -0.07 4.42
CA HIS A 2 19.69 0.57 4.59
C HIS A 2 19.35 0.55 6.08
N ARG A 3 19.64 1.65 6.79
CA ARG A 3 19.33 1.80 8.21
C ARG A 3 18.14 2.74 8.33
N ILE A 4 17.10 2.28 9.01
CA ILE A 4 15.93 3.09 9.36
C ILE A 4 16.13 3.61 10.78
N GLU A 5 15.75 4.86 11.00
CA GLU A 5 15.75 5.51 12.31
C GLU A 5 14.34 6.02 12.64
N VAL A 6 13.92 5.80 13.88
CA VAL A 6 12.62 6.30 14.37
C VAL A 6 12.85 7.66 15.01
N ILE A 7 12.36 8.71 14.35
CA ILE A 7 12.50 10.10 14.80
C ILE A 7 11.24 10.63 15.50
N GLY A 8 10.11 9.93 15.39
CA GLY A 8 8.85 10.32 16.04
C GLY A 8 7.88 9.15 16.16
N ILE A 9 7.06 9.16 17.20
CA ILE A 9 6.03 8.14 17.47
C ILE A 9 4.77 8.85 17.94
N GLY A 10 3.62 8.42 17.43
CA GLY A 10 2.31 8.82 17.91
C GLY A 10 1.42 7.60 18.09
N HIS A 11 0.69 7.55 19.21
CA HIS A 11 -0.21 6.45 19.51
C HIS A 11 -1.51 7.02 20.08
N GLN A 12 -2.62 6.65 19.45
CA GLN A 12 -3.95 7.05 19.86
C GLN A 12 -4.86 5.83 19.97
N LYS A 13 -5.70 5.80 21.00
CA LYS A 13 -6.74 4.77 21.14
C LYS A 13 -7.64 4.81 19.89
N SER A 14 -7.81 3.67 19.23
CA SER A 14 -8.71 3.56 18.09
C SER A 14 -10.15 3.91 18.48
N GLN A 15 -10.75 4.80 17.70
CA GLN A 15 -12.17 5.15 17.75
C GLN A 15 -12.73 5.14 16.33
N GLY A 16 -14.00 4.81 16.17
CA GLY A 16 -14.66 4.79 14.86
C GLY A 16 -14.28 3.64 13.93
N VAL A 17 -13.43 2.70 14.38
CA VAL A 17 -13.14 1.44 13.69
C VAL A 17 -13.54 0.25 14.57
N LYS A 18 -14.26 -0.71 13.99
CA LYS A 18 -14.63 -1.97 14.65
C LYS A 18 -14.39 -3.14 13.71
N SER A 19 -13.60 -4.13 14.15
CA SER A 19 -13.22 -5.29 13.34
C SER A 19 -12.64 -4.92 11.96
N GLY A 20 -11.87 -3.82 11.91
CA GLY A 20 -11.26 -3.30 10.70
C GLY A 20 -12.19 -2.53 9.76
N VAL A 21 -13.48 -2.37 10.11
CA VAL A 21 -14.44 -1.57 9.34
C VAL A 21 -14.65 -0.23 10.01
N VAL A 22 -14.68 0.85 9.23
CA VAL A 22 -15.04 2.19 9.72
C VAL A 22 -16.54 2.20 10.04
N VAL A 23 -16.86 2.41 11.31
CA VAL A 23 -18.23 2.50 11.84
C VAL A 23 -18.62 3.93 12.20
N ASP A 24 -17.64 4.82 12.38
CA ASP A 24 -17.81 6.26 12.61
C ASP A 24 -16.60 6.96 11.98
N LEU A 25 -16.84 7.67 10.87
CA LEU A 25 -15.78 8.27 10.06
C LEU A 25 -15.11 9.43 10.80
N ASP A 26 -15.89 10.28 11.47
CA ASP A 26 -15.37 11.47 12.16
C ASP A 26 -14.49 11.06 13.34
N ARG A 27 -14.89 10.02 14.10
CA ARG A 27 -14.07 9.49 15.19
C ARG A 27 -12.79 8.80 14.69
N ALA A 28 -12.87 8.09 13.56
CA ALA A 28 -11.71 7.45 12.96
C ALA A 28 -10.69 8.48 12.45
N GLU A 29 -11.18 9.49 11.73
CA GLU A 29 -10.39 10.63 11.26
C GLU A 29 -9.70 11.34 12.42
N HIS A 30 -10.46 11.69 13.47
CA HIS A 30 -9.92 12.39 14.63
C HIS A 30 -8.83 11.58 15.36
N ALA A 31 -9.03 10.27 15.51
CA ALA A 31 -8.04 9.39 16.12
C ALA A 31 -6.74 9.32 15.29
N VAL A 32 -6.85 9.25 13.97
CA VAL A 32 -5.69 9.28 13.06
C VAL A 32 -4.97 10.63 13.13
N ARG A 33 -5.72 11.74 13.08
CA ARG A 33 -5.16 13.09 13.15
C ARG A 33 -4.32 13.30 14.40
N LEU A 34 -4.82 12.89 15.57
CA LEU A 34 -4.09 13.01 16.84
C LEU A 34 -2.83 12.14 16.88
N ALA A 35 -2.88 10.93 16.30
CA ALA A 35 -1.70 10.07 16.23
C ALA A 35 -0.62 10.66 15.33
N VAL A 36 -1.01 11.20 14.16
CA VAL A 36 -0.07 11.84 13.22
C VAL A 36 0.55 13.09 13.84
N ASP A 37 -0.27 13.97 14.41
CA ASP A 37 0.16 15.22 15.07
C ASP A 37 1.14 14.97 16.22
N ALA A 38 0.95 13.91 17.01
CA ALA A 38 1.92 13.50 18.03
C ALA A 38 3.27 13.04 17.43
N ALA A 39 3.23 12.26 16.35
CA ALA A 39 4.44 11.78 15.67
C ALA A 39 5.21 12.94 15.01
N GLU A 40 4.51 13.84 14.33
CA GLU A 40 5.06 15.04 13.69
C GLU A 40 5.75 15.96 14.69
N ARG A 41 5.10 16.24 15.83
CA ARG A 41 5.70 17.05 16.91
C ARG A 41 6.99 16.43 17.44
N MET A 42 7.01 15.11 17.64
CA MET A 42 8.21 14.42 18.13
C MET A 42 9.33 14.42 17.09
N ALA A 43 8.98 14.28 15.81
CA ALA A 43 9.92 14.29 14.69
C ALA A 43 10.40 15.70 14.28
N GLY A 44 9.70 16.75 14.71
CA GLY A 44 10.00 18.14 14.32
C GLY A 44 9.76 18.43 12.83
N LEU A 45 8.85 17.69 12.19
CA LEU A 45 8.52 17.82 10.77
C LEU A 45 7.04 17.54 10.51
N THR A 46 6.56 17.97 9.36
CA THR A 46 5.23 17.64 8.84
C THR A 46 5.30 16.47 7.88
N VAL A 47 4.38 15.52 7.97
CA VAL A 47 4.30 14.36 7.07
C VAL A 47 3.52 14.71 5.80
N ASP A 48 4.12 14.46 4.64
CA ASP A 48 3.47 14.72 3.35
C ASP A 48 2.67 13.51 2.82
N SER A 49 3.08 12.31 3.23
CA SER A 49 2.45 11.06 2.78
C SER A 49 2.57 9.98 3.86
N LEU A 50 1.67 9.00 3.80
CA LEU A 50 1.56 7.93 4.79
C LEU A 50 1.53 6.58 4.07
N ILE A 51 2.24 5.60 4.64
CA ILE A 51 2.04 4.19 4.32
C ILE A 51 1.08 3.62 5.35
N VAL A 52 -0.05 3.12 4.88
CA VAL A 52 -1.09 2.55 5.75
C VAL A 52 -1.17 1.03 5.55
N ASN A 53 -1.43 0.33 6.64
CA ASN A 53 -1.75 -1.10 6.59
C ASN A 53 -3.26 -1.28 6.48
N MET A 54 -3.70 -2.21 5.64
CA MET A 54 -5.11 -2.57 5.51
C MET A 54 -5.31 -4.01 5.99
N THR A 55 -6.25 -4.24 6.91
CA THR A 55 -6.51 -5.56 7.50
C THR A 55 -7.93 -6.07 7.28
N ALA A 56 -8.79 -5.28 6.63
CA ALA A 56 -10.20 -5.60 6.38
C ALA A 56 -10.49 -5.78 4.88
N GLY A 57 -11.74 -6.11 4.53
CA GLY A 57 -12.19 -6.18 3.14
C GLY A 57 -12.00 -7.54 2.44
N ARG A 58 -11.85 -8.64 3.21
CA ARG A 58 -11.67 -10.01 2.66
C ARG A 58 -10.50 -10.08 1.68
N LEU A 59 -9.34 -9.63 2.16
CA LEU A 59 -8.06 -9.66 1.43
C LEU A 59 -7.83 -11.03 0.81
N LYS A 60 -7.35 -11.04 -0.44
CA LYS A 60 -6.98 -12.25 -1.16
C LYS A 60 -5.69 -11.99 -1.91
N SER A 61 -4.78 -12.96 -1.88
CA SER A 61 -3.57 -12.96 -2.68
C SER A 61 -3.70 -14.03 -3.75
N GLU A 62 -3.27 -13.72 -4.97
CA GLU A 62 -3.27 -14.60 -6.13
C GLU A 62 -1.98 -14.36 -6.91
N ALA A 63 -1.41 -15.42 -7.47
CA ALA A 63 -0.27 -15.34 -8.38
C ALA A 63 -0.78 -15.29 -9.83
N PHE A 64 -0.17 -14.44 -10.64
CA PHE A 64 -0.47 -14.29 -12.06
C PHE A 64 0.82 -14.42 -12.87
N SER A 65 0.72 -14.96 -14.08
CA SER A 65 1.83 -15.06 -15.01
C SER A 65 1.48 -14.33 -16.31
N ALA A 66 2.43 -13.57 -16.83
CA ALA A 66 2.31 -12.90 -18.12
C ALA A 66 3.55 -13.16 -18.96
N THR A 67 3.33 -13.21 -20.27
CA THR A 67 4.39 -13.43 -21.25
C THR A 67 4.27 -12.36 -22.34
N ILE A 68 5.42 -11.89 -22.83
CA ILE A 68 5.52 -11.01 -23.98
C ILE A 68 6.46 -11.65 -25.02
N ASN A 69 6.26 -11.31 -26.29
CA ASN A 69 7.20 -11.68 -27.34
C ASN A 69 8.27 -10.58 -27.48
N LEU A 70 9.54 -10.97 -27.36
CA LEU A 70 10.69 -10.08 -27.58
C LEU A 70 11.06 -9.93 -29.06
N GLY A 71 10.47 -10.70 -29.98
CA GLY A 71 10.81 -10.58 -31.40
C GLY A 71 12.28 -10.88 -31.73
N GLY A 72 13.01 -11.56 -30.85
CA GLY A 72 14.40 -11.98 -31.04
C GLY A 72 15.47 -10.97 -30.64
N HIS A 73 15.09 -9.80 -30.10
CA HIS A 73 16.07 -8.88 -29.50
C HIS A 73 16.38 -9.24 -28.04
N GLU A 74 17.49 -8.71 -27.54
CA GLU A 74 17.86 -8.78 -26.12
C GLU A 74 16.82 -8.06 -25.26
N ALA A 75 16.56 -8.58 -24.07
CA ALA A 75 15.55 -8.00 -23.18
C ALA A 75 16.00 -6.64 -22.64
N GLU A 76 15.12 -5.66 -22.75
CA GLU A 76 15.36 -4.29 -22.25
C GLU A 76 14.40 -3.93 -21.12
N GLU A 77 14.68 -2.81 -20.43
CA GLU A 77 13.82 -2.26 -19.38
C GLU A 77 12.37 -2.00 -19.88
N ALA A 78 12.21 -1.65 -21.16
CA ALA A 78 10.91 -1.49 -21.77
C ALA A 78 10.13 -2.82 -21.80
N ASP A 79 10.78 -3.95 -22.04
CA ASP A 79 10.16 -5.27 -22.03
C ASP A 79 9.69 -5.67 -20.63
N ILE A 80 10.51 -5.41 -19.62
CA ILE A 80 10.15 -5.64 -18.22
C ILE A 80 8.88 -4.85 -17.89
N LYS A 81 8.83 -3.55 -18.25
CA LYS A 81 7.64 -2.72 -18.07
C LYS A 81 6.42 -3.29 -18.81
N ARG A 82 6.59 -3.78 -20.04
CA ARG A 82 5.50 -4.40 -20.82
C ARG A 82 4.95 -5.66 -20.16
N VAL A 83 5.81 -6.58 -19.70
CA VAL A 83 5.35 -7.83 -19.08
C VAL A 83 4.71 -7.59 -17.72
N LEU A 84 5.25 -6.66 -16.92
CA LEU A 84 4.66 -6.25 -15.65
C LEU A 84 3.28 -5.61 -15.86
N ALA A 85 3.13 -4.74 -16.86
CA ALA A 85 1.83 -4.16 -17.20
C ALA A 85 0.82 -5.22 -17.70
N ALA A 86 1.27 -6.22 -18.45
CA ALA A 86 0.43 -7.33 -18.88
C ALA A 86 -0.02 -8.20 -17.68
N GLY A 87 0.86 -8.46 -16.71
CA GLY A 87 0.51 -9.15 -15.47
C GLY A 87 -0.47 -8.35 -14.61
N ALA A 88 -0.22 -7.05 -14.44
CA ALA A 88 -1.10 -6.17 -13.65
C ALA A 88 -2.54 -6.12 -14.18
N LYS A 89 -2.73 -6.15 -15.51
CA LYS A 89 -4.06 -6.20 -16.13
C LYS A 89 -4.85 -7.46 -15.78
N GLN A 90 -4.18 -8.60 -15.59
CA GLN A 90 -4.84 -9.85 -15.22
C GLN A 90 -5.37 -9.83 -13.78
N ALA A 91 -4.79 -9.00 -12.91
CA ALA A 91 -5.20 -8.89 -11.52
C ALA A 91 -6.50 -8.08 -11.33
N LEU A 92 -6.95 -7.33 -12.35
CA LEU A 92 -8.16 -6.50 -12.28
C LEU A 92 -9.43 -7.35 -12.29
N LYS A 93 -10.35 -7.11 -11.34
CA LYS A 93 -11.66 -7.77 -11.25
C LYS A 93 -12.73 -6.73 -10.94
N ALA A 94 -13.92 -6.87 -11.51
CA ALA A 94 -14.99 -5.86 -11.43
C ALA A 94 -15.41 -5.46 -10.00
N GLU A 95 -15.23 -6.33 -9.01
CA GLU A 95 -15.62 -6.10 -7.61
C GLU A 95 -14.43 -6.11 -6.63
N ARG A 96 -13.19 -6.05 -7.13
CA ARG A 96 -11.99 -6.04 -6.28
C ARG A 96 -10.97 -5.05 -6.79
N GLU A 97 -10.40 -4.31 -5.85
CA GLU A 97 -9.30 -3.39 -6.10
C GLU A 97 -7.95 -4.05 -5.80
N VAL A 98 -6.96 -3.79 -6.64
CA VAL A 98 -5.59 -4.23 -6.41
C VAL A 98 -4.90 -3.21 -5.50
N ILE A 99 -4.59 -3.61 -4.28
CA ILE A 99 -3.91 -2.75 -3.29
C ILE A 99 -2.38 -2.83 -3.37
N HIS A 100 -1.86 -3.95 -3.85
CA HIS A 100 -0.43 -4.21 -3.94
C HIS A 100 -0.18 -5.38 -4.89
N SER A 101 0.93 -5.30 -5.62
CA SER A 101 1.43 -6.39 -6.46
C SER A 101 2.96 -6.34 -6.47
N LEU A 102 3.59 -7.50 -6.44
CA LEU A 102 5.05 -7.63 -6.57
C LEU A 102 5.35 -8.68 -7.63
N PRO A 103 6.35 -8.43 -8.51
CA PRO A 103 6.91 -9.50 -9.30
C PRO A 103 7.57 -10.52 -8.37
N VAL A 104 7.27 -11.78 -8.61
CA VAL A 104 7.86 -12.92 -7.90
C VAL A 104 8.49 -13.83 -8.95
N GLY A 105 9.77 -14.18 -8.77
CA GLY A 105 10.57 -14.91 -9.76
C GLY A 105 11.98 -14.36 -9.83
#